data_AF-A0A2Z6P4P8-F1
#
_entry.id   AF-A0A2Z6P4P8-F1
#
_cell.length_a   1.000
_cell.length_b   1.000
_cell.length_c   1.000
_cell.angle_alpha   90.00
_cell.angle_beta   90.00
_cell.angle_gamma   90.00
#
_symmetry.space_group_name_H-M   'P 1'
#
loop_
_entity.id
_entity.type
_entity.pdbx_description
1 polymer ?
#
loop_
_entity_poly.entity_id
_entity_poly.type
_entity_poly.pdbx_seq_one_letter_code
_entity_poly.pdbx_strand_id
1 'polypeptide(L)'
;MCLTEAGLIKEFLSKYSTISGKSWQQQQGTKHFIGKGLLMANGEDWYHQRHLVSPAFMGERLKGYASHMVECTKEMLESLQNATLECDKNEVEIGEYFTKLTADIISRTEFGTSYKKGKQIIFLLTQLQGLSAQASRQLCLPGSRFFPSTYNREIKSLKMEVERLLMEIIQSRKDCVEMGRSNSYGNDLLGMLLDEIQKSAMLLAINPSWQEKVRIEVQEIFSQGIPSIDQLSKLNVILRVDGSSRSSCQYGYGVFRARGA
;
A
#
# COMPACT_ATOMS: atom_id res chain seq x y z
N MET A 1 -14.05 10.77 21.98
CA MET A 1 -15.40 10.16 21.92
C MET A 1 -15.23 8.70 21.55
N CYS A 2 -15.77 7.77 22.35
CA CYS A 2 -15.76 6.34 22.04
C CYS A 2 -17.18 5.92 21.68
N LEU A 3 -17.37 5.32 20.51
CA LEU A 3 -18.67 4.82 20.05
C LEU A 3 -18.64 3.29 20.12
N THR A 4 -19.51 2.71 20.93
CA THR A 4 -19.65 1.25 21.11
C THR A 4 -20.95 0.71 20.54
N GLU A 5 -21.98 1.54 20.42
CA GLU A 5 -23.29 1.15 19.90
C GLU A 5 -23.29 1.03 18.37
N ALA A 6 -23.76 -0.10 17.85
CA ALA A 6 -23.77 -0.38 16.41
C ALA A 6 -24.57 0.65 15.59
N GLY A 7 -25.67 1.18 16.14
CA GLY A 7 -26.49 2.23 15.51
C GLY A 7 -25.70 3.52 15.28
N LEU A 8 -25.01 3.99 16.33
CA LEU A 8 -24.15 5.17 16.26
C LEU A 8 -22.93 4.95 15.37
N ILE A 9 -22.33 3.75 15.41
CA ILE A 9 -21.21 3.40 14.51
C ILE A 9 -21.66 3.44 13.05
N LYS A 10 -22.83 2.86 12.73
CA LYS A 10 -23.40 2.87 11.38
C LYS A 10 -23.70 4.30 10.91
N GLU A 11 -24.34 5.10 11.76
CA GLU A 11 -24.63 6.49 11.45
C GLU A 11 -23.34 7.28 11.18
N PHE A 12 -22.36 7.15 12.06
CA PHE A 12 -21.06 7.81 11.94
C PHE A 12 -20.33 7.42 10.65
N LEU A 13 -20.23 6.12 10.37
CA LEU A 13 -19.53 5.61 9.18
C LEU A 13 -20.29 5.86 7.87
N SER A 14 -21.58 6.20 7.91
CA SER A 14 -22.37 6.48 6.71
C SER A 14 -22.43 7.98 6.45
N LYS A 15 -23.02 8.74 7.38
CA LYS A 15 -23.31 10.18 7.24
C LYS A 15 -22.04 11.03 7.28
N TYR A 16 -21.05 10.66 8.10
CA TYR A 16 -19.84 11.45 8.32
C TYR A 16 -18.61 10.83 7.63
N SER A 17 -18.81 9.90 6.69
CA SER A 17 -17.70 9.24 5.98
C SER A 17 -16.82 10.19 5.16
N THR A 18 -17.42 11.27 4.64
CA THR A 18 -16.75 12.29 3.82
C THR A 18 -16.05 13.36 4.67
N ILE A 19 -16.55 13.60 5.88
CA ILE A 19 -16.05 14.62 6.80
C ILE A 19 -15.01 14.04 7.76
N SER A 20 -15.14 12.76 8.13
CA SER A 20 -14.25 12.10 9.08
C SER A 20 -13.19 11.25 8.37
N GLY A 21 -11.92 11.62 8.53
CA GLY A 21 -10.76 10.96 7.96
C GLY A 21 -9.97 10.12 8.96
N LYS A 22 -8.81 9.62 8.55
CA LYS A 22 -7.75 9.21 9.47
C LYS A 22 -7.31 10.45 10.26
N SER A 23 -7.23 10.31 11.58
CA SER A 23 -6.81 11.41 12.46
C SER A 23 -5.36 11.82 12.19
N TRP A 24 -5.04 13.06 12.53
CA TRP A 24 -3.67 13.57 12.46
C TRP A 24 -2.68 12.69 13.23
N GLN A 25 -3.08 12.20 14.41
CA GLN A 25 -2.25 11.31 15.23
C GLN A 25 -1.94 9.99 14.51
N GLN A 26 -2.94 9.39 13.85
CA GLN A 26 -2.74 8.19 13.03
C GLN A 26 -1.77 8.47 11.88
N GLN A 27 -1.98 9.58 11.16
CA GLN A 27 -1.14 9.94 10.01
C GLN A 27 0.31 10.24 10.42
N GLN A 28 0.55 10.91 11.56
CA GLN A 28 1.91 11.15 12.05
C GLN A 28 2.59 9.85 12.48
N GLY A 29 1.88 8.97 13.19
CA GLY A 29 2.43 7.69 13.65
C GLY A 29 2.86 6.77 12.52
N THR A 30 2.18 6.84 11.37
CA THR A 30 2.50 6.01 10.19
C THR A 30 3.27 6.76 9.11
N LYS A 31 3.58 8.05 9.31
CA LYS A 31 4.25 8.90 8.29
C LYS A 31 5.58 8.30 7.83
N HIS A 32 6.33 7.72 8.74
CA HIS A 32 7.63 7.10 8.46
C HIS A 32 7.52 5.68 7.90
N PHE A 33 6.34 5.07 7.97
CA PHE A 33 6.08 3.70 7.52
C PHE A 33 5.40 3.65 6.15
N ILE A 34 4.22 4.27 6.01
CA ILE A 34 3.39 4.22 4.77
C ILE A 34 3.33 5.59 4.06
N GLY A 35 3.74 6.68 4.72
CA GLY A 35 3.61 8.03 4.17
C GLY A 35 2.15 8.42 3.92
N LYS A 36 1.89 9.20 2.86
CA LYS A 36 0.54 9.58 2.38
C LYS A 36 -0.06 8.53 1.43
N GLY A 37 0.27 7.24 1.62
CA GLY A 37 -0.26 6.14 0.81
C GLY A 37 -1.71 5.77 1.15
N LEU A 38 -2.27 4.80 0.42
CA LEU A 38 -3.70 4.47 0.41
C LEU A 38 -4.30 4.21 1.80
N LEU A 39 -3.49 3.68 2.71
CA LEU A 39 -3.92 3.38 4.08
C LEU A 39 -4.18 4.66 4.92
N MET A 40 -3.53 5.77 4.58
CA MET A 40 -3.48 7.00 5.38
C MET A 40 -3.98 8.25 4.66
N ALA A 41 -4.24 8.15 3.35
CA ALA A 41 -4.89 9.19 2.56
C ALA A 41 -6.35 9.43 3.04
N ASN A 42 -6.82 10.67 2.85
CA ASN A 42 -8.20 11.10 3.12
C ASN A 42 -8.81 11.75 1.88
N GLY A 43 -10.14 11.84 1.81
CA GLY A 43 -10.85 12.58 0.75
C GLY A 43 -10.53 12.10 -0.66
N GLU A 44 -10.28 13.06 -1.56
CA GLU A 44 -9.99 12.82 -2.98
C GLU A 44 -8.72 11.98 -3.19
N ASP A 45 -7.65 12.21 -2.43
CA ASP A 45 -6.41 11.44 -2.52
C ASP A 45 -6.65 9.94 -2.27
N TRP A 46 -7.48 9.63 -1.26
CA TRP A 46 -7.86 8.26 -0.95
C TRP A 46 -8.71 7.66 -2.06
N TYR A 47 -9.70 8.42 -2.54
CA TYR A 47 -10.59 7.96 -3.62
C TYR A 47 -9.80 7.62 -4.88
N HIS A 48 -8.90 8.51 -5.29
CA HIS A 48 -8.04 8.33 -6.45
C HIS A 48 -7.13 7.10 -6.31
N GLN A 49 -6.37 6.98 -5.21
CA GLN A 49 -5.50 5.83 -4.98
C GLN A 49 -6.29 4.52 -4.88
N ARG A 50 -7.49 4.54 -4.28
CA ARG A 50 -8.37 3.37 -4.17
C ARG A 50 -8.89 2.93 -5.53
N HIS A 51 -9.23 3.89 -6.38
CA HIS A 51 -9.72 3.66 -7.73
C HIS A 51 -8.65 3.00 -8.59
N LEU A 52 -7.41 3.52 -8.60
CA LEU A 52 -6.29 2.93 -9.33
C LEU A 52 -6.02 1.47 -8.96
N VAL A 53 -6.14 1.14 -7.68
CA VAL A 53 -5.87 -0.21 -7.16
C VAL A 53 -7.08 -1.15 -7.34
N SER A 54 -8.30 -0.63 -7.48
CA SER A 54 -9.53 -1.44 -7.47
C SER A 54 -9.63 -2.51 -8.58
N PRO A 55 -9.19 -2.27 -9.83
CA PRO A 55 -9.26 -3.27 -10.89
C PRO A 55 -8.53 -4.58 -10.58
N ALA A 56 -7.45 -4.50 -9.79
CA ALA A 56 -6.68 -5.67 -9.39
C ALA A 56 -7.46 -6.63 -8.46
N PHE A 57 -8.52 -6.13 -7.80
CA PHE A 57 -9.35 -6.90 -6.87
C PHE A 57 -10.71 -7.28 -7.47
N MET A 58 -10.87 -7.22 -8.80
CA MET A 58 -12.08 -7.68 -9.48
C MET A 58 -12.14 -9.21 -9.61
N GLY A 59 -13.35 -9.76 -9.70
CA GLY A 59 -13.61 -11.21 -9.62
C GLY A 59 -12.81 -12.07 -10.61
N GLU A 60 -12.60 -11.58 -11.84
CA GLU A 60 -11.76 -12.29 -12.83
C GLU A 60 -10.29 -12.38 -12.42
N ARG A 61 -9.75 -11.31 -11.80
CA ARG A 61 -8.38 -11.28 -11.29
C ARG A 61 -8.20 -12.16 -10.05
N LEU A 62 -9.20 -12.16 -9.17
CA LEU A 62 -9.21 -13.02 -7.98
C LEU A 62 -9.14 -14.52 -8.33
N LYS A 63 -9.75 -14.94 -9.46
CA LYS A 63 -9.63 -16.33 -9.95
C LYS A 63 -8.17 -16.70 -10.26
N GLY A 64 -7.39 -15.77 -10.83
CA GLY A 64 -5.96 -15.98 -11.07
C GLY A 64 -5.17 -16.16 -9.77
N TYR A 65 -5.49 -15.36 -8.75
CA TYR A 65 -4.84 -15.46 -7.44
C TYR A 65 -5.20 -16.73 -6.68
N ALA A 66 -6.41 -17.26 -6.86
CA ALA A 66 -6.84 -18.49 -6.19
C ALA A 66 -5.91 -19.68 -6.48
N SER A 67 -5.37 -19.77 -7.71
CA SER A 67 -4.40 -20.82 -8.06
C SER A 67 -3.13 -20.72 -7.19
N HIS A 68 -2.60 -19.52 -7.01
CA HIS A 68 -1.43 -19.29 -6.15
C HIS A 68 -1.75 -19.56 -4.67
N MET A 69 -2.95 -19.21 -4.21
CA MET A 69 -3.39 -19.49 -2.84
C MET A 69 -3.43 -20.99 -2.55
N VAL A 70 -3.98 -21.78 -3.48
CA VAL A 70 -4.03 -23.25 -3.35
C VAL A 70 -2.63 -23.84 -3.35
N GLU A 71 -1.75 -23.40 -4.24
CA GLU A 71 -0.38 -23.88 -4.32
C GLU A 71 0.41 -23.59 -3.04
N CYS A 72 0.38 -22.35 -2.54
CA CYS A 72 1.02 -21.99 -1.27
C CYS A 72 0.47 -22.80 -0.09
N THR A 73 -0.84 -23.06 -0.07
CA THR A 73 -1.47 -23.84 1.01
C THR A 73 -1.00 -25.29 0.98
N LYS A 74 -0.86 -25.89 -0.21
CA LYS A 74 -0.31 -27.25 -0.37
C LYS A 74 1.12 -27.33 0.15
N GLU A 75 2.00 -26.40 -0.25
CA GLU A 75 3.39 -26.36 0.22
C GLU A 75 3.49 -26.21 1.75
N MET A 76 2.59 -25.42 2.35
CA MET A 76 2.51 -25.28 3.81
C MET A 76 2.07 -26.59 4.48
N LEU A 77 1.06 -27.27 3.93
CA LEU A 77 0.57 -28.55 4.45
C LEU A 77 1.64 -29.64 4.36
N GLU A 78 2.38 -29.71 3.26
CA GLU A 78 3.51 -30.63 3.10
C GLU A 78 4.61 -30.35 4.14
N SER A 79 4.96 -29.06 4.33
CA SER A 79 5.93 -28.65 5.35
C SER A 79 5.47 -28.99 6.77
N LEU A 80 4.17 -28.86 7.06
CA LEU A 80 3.57 -29.20 8.34
C LEU A 80 3.57 -30.71 8.58
N GLN A 81 3.21 -31.50 7.56
CA GLN A 81 3.24 -32.96 7.63
C GLN A 81 4.66 -33.47 7.88
N ASN A 82 5.65 -32.97 7.16
CA ASN A 82 7.06 -33.36 7.34
C ASN A 82 7.54 -33.03 8.76
N ALA A 83 7.23 -31.85 9.28
CA ALA A 83 7.59 -31.46 10.64
C ALA A 83 6.91 -32.35 11.72
N THR A 84 5.69 -32.82 11.45
CA THR A 84 4.96 -33.72 12.35
C THR A 84 5.52 -35.15 12.30
N LEU A 85 6.09 -35.58 11.16
CA LEU A 85 6.73 -36.89 11.02
C LEU A 85 8.13 -36.93 11.65
N GLU A 86 8.85 -35.81 11.63
CA GLU A 86 10.21 -35.70 12.19
C GLU A 86 10.24 -35.42 13.70
N CYS A 87 9.15 -34.93 14.28
CA CYS A 87 9.07 -34.56 15.69
C CYS A 87 8.06 -35.46 16.41
N ASP A 88 8.48 -36.17 17.46
CA ASP A 88 7.63 -37.00 18.33
C ASP A 88 6.75 -36.14 19.27
N LYS A 89 6.42 -34.91 18.85
CA LYS A 89 5.64 -33.92 19.60
C LYS A 89 4.21 -33.89 19.08
N ASN A 90 3.24 -34.07 19.98
CA ASN A 90 1.81 -33.98 19.67
C ASN A 90 1.29 -32.55 19.42
N GLU A 91 2.11 -31.52 19.63
CA GLU A 91 1.69 -30.12 19.54
C GLU A 91 2.61 -29.34 18.58
N VAL A 92 1.99 -28.64 17.63
CA VAL A 92 2.67 -27.80 16.63
C VAL A 92 2.11 -26.38 16.73
N GLU A 93 2.99 -25.39 16.78
CA GLU A 93 2.61 -23.97 16.68
C GLU A 93 2.19 -23.70 15.22
N ILE A 94 0.93 -23.32 15.00
CA ILE A 94 0.38 -23.12 13.64
C ILE A 94 0.45 -21.64 13.22
N GLY A 95 0.63 -20.71 14.15
CA GLY A 95 0.65 -19.28 13.87
C GLY A 95 1.80 -18.86 12.95
N GLU A 96 2.98 -19.45 13.10
CA GLU A 96 4.13 -19.24 12.21
C GLU A 96 3.84 -19.77 10.80
N TYR A 97 3.23 -20.96 10.69
CA TYR A 97 2.81 -21.52 9.40
C TYR A 97 1.79 -20.62 8.69
N PHE A 98 0.78 -20.10 9.40
CA PHE A 98 -0.20 -19.18 8.83
C PHE A 98 0.42 -17.83 8.45
N THR A 99 1.35 -17.32 9.26
CA THR A 99 2.06 -16.07 8.97
C THR A 99 2.91 -16.23 7.70
N LYS A 100 3.65 -17.34 7.59
CA LYS A 100 4.45 -17.69 6.41
C LYS A 100 3.57 -17.90 5.19
N LEU A 101 2.48 -18.67 5.32
CA LEU A 101 1.50 -18.89 4.25
C LEU A 101 0.94 -17.57 3.73
N THR A 102 0.56 -16.66 4.63
CA THR A 102 0.03 -15.35 4.25
C THR A 102 1.08 -14.52 3.50
N ALA A 103 2.33 -14.51 3.97
CA ALA A 103 3.43 -13.83 3.30
C ALA A 103 3.75 -14.43 1.91
N ASP A 104 3.71 -15.77 1.77
CA ASP A 104 3.89 -16.46 0.50
C ASP A 104 2.77 -16.11 -0.49
N ILE A 105 1.50 -16.13 -0.05
CA ILE A 105 0.34 -15.78 -0.87
C ILE A 105 0.42 -14.34 -1.36
N ILE A 106 0.62 -13.38 -0.45
CA ILE A 106 0.72 -11.96 -0.81
C ILE A 106 1.91 -11.76 -1.76
N SER A 107 3.06 -12.40 -1.49
CA SER A 107 4.23 -12.24 -2.36
C SER A 107 4.01 -12.77 -3.78
N ARG A 108 3.35 -13.93 -3.93
CA ARG A 108 3.05 -14.50 -5.26
C ARG A 108 1.99 -13.69 -6.01
N THR A 109 0.97 -13.21 -5.30
CA THR A 109 -0.13 -12.45 -5.91
C THR A 109 0.27 -11.02 -6.28
N GLU A 110 1.10 -10.36 -5.46
CA GLU A 110 1.53 -8.98 -5.69
C GLU A 110 2.74 -8.85 -6.61
N PHE A 111 3.73 -9.74 -6.48
CA PHE A 111 5.02 -9.62 -7.17
C PHE A 111 5.27 -10.72 -8.22
N GLY A 112 4.37 -11.70 -8.36
CA GLY A 112 4.44 -12.73 -9.39
C GLY A 112 5.80 -13.44 -9.41
N THR A 113 6.52 -13.35 -10.53
CA THR A 113 7.85 -13.96 -10.71
C THR A 113 8.92 -13.42 -9.76
N SER A 114 8.71 -12.22 -9.21
CA SER A 114 9.60 -11.59 -8.22
C SER A 114 9.22 -11.88 -6.78
N TYR A 115 8.38 -12.90 -6.52
CA TYR A 115 7.88 -13.24 -5.18
C TYR A 115 9.00 -13.43 -4.14
N LYS A 116 10.20 -13.91 -4.52
CA LYS A 116 11.34 -14.04 -3.58
C LYS A 116 11.74 -12.70 -2.96
N LYS A 117 11.84 -11.64 -3.79
CA LYS A 117 12.07 -10.26 -3.32
C LYS A 117 10.82 -9.73 -2.60
N GLY A 118 9.63 -10.08 -3.07
CA GLY A 118 8.36 -9.78 -2.40
C GLY A 118 8.34 -10.26 -0.94
N LYS A 119 8.83 -11.47 -0.66
CA LYS A 119 8.91 -12.00 0.71
C LYS A 119 9.83 -11.20 1.60
N GLN A 120 10.97 -10.76 1.07
CA GLN A 120 11.88 -9.89 1.79
C GLN A 120 11.21 -8.54 2.10
N ILE A 121 10.48 -7.97 1.15
CA ILE A 121 9.71 -6.73 1.36
C ILE A 121 8.67 -6.92 2.47
N ILE A 122 7.86 -7.98 2.43
CA ILE A 122 6.83 -8.25 3.46
C ILE A 122 7.46 -8.44 4.85
N PHE A 123 8.59 -9.13 4.92
CA PHE A 123 9.34 -9.31 6.16
C PHE A 123 9.80 -7.96 6.74
N LEU A 124 10.41 -7.10 5.91
CA LEU A 124 10.84 -5.76 6.32
C LEU A 124 9.66 -4.85 6.70
N LEU A 125 8.53 -4.95 5.99
CA LEU A 125 7.31 -4.22 6.32
C LEU A 125 6.75 -4.67 7.68
N THR A 126 6.82 -5.96 8.01
CA THR A 126 6.39 -6.50 9.31
C THR A 126 7.25 -5.93 10.44
N GLN A 127 8.57 -5.86 10.25
CA GLN A 127 9.49 -5.23 11.20
C GLN A 127 9.17 -3.74 11.39
N LEU A 128 8.95 -3.01 10.28
CA LEU A 128 8.56 -1.61 10.29
C LEU A 128 7.22 -1.36 11.00
N GLN A 129 6.24 -2.24 10.83
CA GLN A 129 4.96 -2.18 11.54
C GLN A 129 5.15 -2.35 13.05
N GLY A 130 5.96 -3.32 13.46
CA GLY A 130 6.29 -3.57 14.87
C GLY A 130 6.92 -2.36 15.54
N LEU A 131 7.91 -1.75 14.89
CA LEU A 131 8.53 -0.50 15.36
C LEU A 131 7.48 0.61 15.45
N SER A 132 6.76 0.89 14.36
CA SER A 132 5.76 1.97 14.30
C SER A 132 4.67 1.85 15.36
N ALA A 133 4.24 0.62 15.70
CA ALA A 133 3.30 0.37 16.78
C ALA A 133 3.87 0.72 18.16
N GLN A 134 5.17 0.57 18.40
CA GLN A 134 5.83 1.01 19.63
C GLN A 134 5.87 2.55 19.72
N ALA A 135 6.18 3.26 18.62
CA ALA A 135 6.14 4.73 18.62
C ALA A 135 4.74 5.28 18.90
N SER A 136 3.68 4.65 18.38
CA SER A 136 2.30 5.09 18.64
C SER A 136 1.88 4.99 20.11
N ARG A 137 2.59 4.18 20.91
CA ARG A 137 2.37 4.01 22.36
C ARG A 137 3.18 5.00 23.21
N GLN A 138 4.17 5.67 22.63
CA GLN A 138 4.89 6.75 23.29
C GLN A 138 4.17 8.07 22.98
N LEU A 139 3.73 8.79 24.03
CA LEU A 139 3.27 10.16 23.86
C LEU A 139 4.37 10.93 23.13
N CYS A 140 4.12 11.31 21.87
CA CYS A 140 5.04 12.15 21.12
C CYS A 140 5.14 13.50 21.83
N LEU A 141 6.16 13.66 22.66
CA LEU A 141 6.51 14.95 23.23
C LEU A 141 6.84 15.90 22.06
N PRO A 142 6.22 17.09 21.99
CA PRO A 142 6.58 18.08 20.99
C PRO A 142 8.09 18.37 21.09
N GLY A 143 8.84 18.10 20.01
CA GLY A 143 10.30 18.28 19.94
C GLY A 143 11.12 17.00 19.82
N SER A 144 10.57 15.82 20.17
CA SER A 144 11.28 14.53 20.05
C SER A 144 11.67 14.17 18.61
N ARG A 145 10.99 14.76 17.62
CA ARG A 145 11.28 14.64 16.18
C ARG A 145 12.66 15.16 15.77
N PHE A 146 13.26 16.06 16.54
CA PHE A 146 14.60 16.58 16.28
C PHE A 146 15.72 15.77 16.95
N PHE A 147 15.37 14.80 17.80
CA PHE A 147 16.35 13.97 18.49
C PHE A 147 16.71 12.76 17.62
N PRO A 148 17.98 12.59 17.20
CA PRO A 148 18.41 11.42 16.46
C PRO A 148 18.42 10.20 17.38
N SER A 149 17.29 9.49 17.45
CA SER A 149 17.22 8.19 18.12
C SER A 149 17.73 7.08 17.22
N THR A 150 18.34 6.06 17.81
CA THR A 150 18.66 4.78 17.15
C THR A 150 17.42 4.21 16.45
N TYR A 151 16.26 4.36 17.09
CA TYR A 151 14.94 4.01 16.55
C TYR A 151 14.60 4.71 15.22
N ASN A 152 14.81 6.03 15.11
CA ASN A 152 14.57 6.75 13.86
C ASN A 152 15.53 6.33 12.74
N ARG A 153 16.78 5.97 13.09
CA ARG A 153 17.76 5.45 12.13
C ARG A 153 17.36 4.07 11.62
N GLU A 154 16.89 3.19 12.50
CA GLU A 154 16.45 1.84 12.15
C GLU A 154 15.24 1.86 11.20
N ILE A 155 14.21 2.66 11.51
CA ILE A 155 13.06 2.85 10.61
C ILE A 155 13.51 3.39 9.26
N LYS A 156 14.42 4.36 9.24
CA LYS A 156 14.95 4.92 7.99
C LYS A 156 15.70 3.84 7.19
N SER A 157 16.53 3.03 7.85
CA SER A 157 17.29 1.94 7.21
C SER A 157 16.37 0.90 6.58
N LEU A 158 15.39 0.40 7.35
CA LEU A 158 14.42 -0.58 6.86
C LEU A 158 13.59 -0.03 5.70
N LYS A 159 13.16 1.24 5.79
CA LYS A 159 12.43 1.91 4.72
C LYS A 159 13.25 2.01 3.43
N MET A 160 14.53 2.44 3.53
CA MET A 160 15.42 2.53 2.36
C MET A 160 15.60 1.16 1.71
N GLU A 161 15.71 0.10 2.50
CA GLU A 161 15.85 -1.26 1.98
C GLU A 161 14.58 -1.74 1.26
N VAL A 162 13.40 -1.45 1.80
CA VAL A 162 12.12 -1.71 1.11
C VAL A 162 12.04 -0.96 -0.21
N GLU A 163 12.37 0.34 -0.22
CA GLU A 163 12.37 1.16 -1.44
C GLU A 163 13.37 0.62 -2.47
N ARG A 164 14.55 0.20 -2.04
CA ARG A 164 15.58 -0.42 -2.89
C ARG A 164 15.05 -1.68 -3.57
N LEU A 165 14.50 -2.63 -2.81
CA LEU A 165 13.95 -3.88 -3.34
C LEU A 165 12.79 -3.65 -4.31
N LEU A 166 11.89 -2.72 -3.98
CA LEU A 166 10.78 -2.35 -4.87
C LEU A 166 11.29 -1.75 -6.19
N MET A 167 12.25 -0.82 -6.12
CA MET A 167 12.82 -0.20 -7.31
C MET A 167 13.55 -1.20 -8.19
N GLU A 168 14.23 -2.20 -7.63
CA GLU A 168 14.84 -3.26 -8.42
C GLU A 168 13.80 -4.09 -9.20
N ILE A 169 12.64 -4.39 -8.60
CA ILE A 169 11.57 -5.13 -9.28
C ILE A 169 10.99 -4.27 -10.40
N ILE A 170 10.71 -2.99 -10.12
CA ILE A 170 10.13 -2.05 -11.10
C ILE A 170 11.10 -1.84 -12.27
N GLN A 171 12.37 -1.58 -11.99
CA GLN A 171 13.37 -1.34 -13.03
C GLN A 171 13.58 -2.58 -13.90
N SER A 172 13.70 -3.76 -13.27
CA SER A 172 13.82 -5.02 -14.02
C SER A 172 12.63 -5.25 -14.98
N ARG A 173 11.42 -4.85 -14.59
CA ARG A 173 10.23 -4.96 -15.45
C ARG A 173 10.23 -3.92 -16.57
N LYS A 174 10.67 -2.69 -16.27
CA LYS A 174 10.84 -1.64 -17.29
C LYS A 174 11.83 -2.02 -18.36
N ASP A 175 12.99 -2.51 -17.97
CA ASP A 175 14.04 -2.94 -18.90
C ASP A 175 13.53 -4.06 -19.82
N CYS A 176 12.74 -5.02 -19.30
CA CYS A 176 12.15 -6.09 -20.10
C CYS A 176 11.17 -5.58 -21.17
N VAL A 177 10.39 -4.54 -20.87
CA VAL A 177 9.44 -3.94 -21.82
C VAL A 177 10.18 -3.08 -22.85
N GLU A 178 11.14 -2.26 -22.42
CA GLU A 178 11.94 -1.41 -23.30
C GLU A 178 12.80 -2.22 -24.28
N MET A 179 13.34 -3.36 -23.84
CA MET A 179 14.07 -4.29 -24.72
C MET A 179 13.14 -5.14 -25.62
N GLY A 180 11.83 -4.96 -25.57
CA GLY A 180 10.86 -5.74 -26.35
C GLY A 180 10.77 -7.22 -25.96
N ARG A 181 11.26 -7.61 -24.79
CA ARG A 181 11.19 -9.00 -24.28
C ARG A 181 9.81 -9.34 -23.72
N SER A 182 9.01 -8.34 -23.35
CA SER A 182 7.65 -8.48 -22.85
C SER A 182 6.78 -7.31 -23.33
N ASN A 183 5.51 -7.59 -23.64
CA ASN A 183 4.54 -6.55 -24.04
C ASN A 183 3.78 -5.95 -22.83
N SER A 184 4.01 -6.44 -21.61
CA SER A 184 3.38 -5.96 -20.37
C SER A 184 4.34 -6.06 -19.20
N TYR A 185 4.11 -5.23 -18.16
CA TYR A 185 4.82 -5.28 -16.89
C TYR A 185 4.44 -6.48 -16.00
N GLY A 186 3.47 -7.31 -16.42
CA GLY A 186 3.05 -8.53 -15.75
C GLY A 186 1.58 -8.51 -15.32
N ASN A 187 1.03 -9.69 -15.04
CA ASN A 187 -0.38 -9.87 -14.66
C ASN A 187 -0.65 -9.80 -13.14
N ASP A 188 0.38 -9.53 -12.34
CA ASP A 188 0.28 -9.35 -10.90
C ASP A 188 -0.12 -7.91 -10.52
N LEU A 189 -0.40 -7.66 -9.23
CA LEU A 189 -0.84 -6.35 -8.75
C LEU A 189 0.12 -5.23 -9.18
N LEU A 190 1.43 -5.44 -9.00
CA LEU A 190 2.43 -4.43 -9.33
C LEU A 190 2.46 -4.15 -10.85
N GLY A 191 2.37 -5.19 -11.67
CA GLY A 191 2.33 -5.07 -13.14
C GLY A 191 1.11 -4.26 -13.61
N MET A 192 -0.06 -4.53 -13.04
CA MET A 192 -1.28 -3.76 -13.35
C MET A 192 -1.17 -2.28 -12.94
N LEU A 193 -0.58 -1.99 -11.78
CA LEU A 193 -0.36 -0.61 -11.36
C LEU A 193 0.61 0.13 -12.29
N LEU A 194 1.67 -0.55 -12.75
CA LEU A 194 2.61 0.01 -13.72
C LEU A 194 1.95 0.26 -15.08
N ASP A 195 1.13 -0.67 -15.56
CA ASP A 195 0.37 -0.52 -16.81
C ASP A 195 -0.58 0.68 -16.73
N GLU A 196 -1.29 0.87 -15.62
CA GLU A 196 -2.26 1.96 -15.45
C GLU A 196 -1.59 3.34 -15.36
N ILE A 197 -0.44 3.42 -14.69
CA ILE A 197 0.40 4.63 -14.66
C ILE A 197 0.93 4.94 -16.07
N GLN A 198 1.38 3.92 -16.82
CA GLN A 198 1.89 4.10 -18.17
C GLN A 198 0.80 4.58 -19.14
N LYS A 199 -0.40 4.00 -19.07
CA LYS A 199 -1.56 4.46 -19.87
C LYS A 199 -1.89 5.90 -19.57
N SER A 200 -1.93 6.28 -18.30
CA SER A 200 -2.20 7.66 -17.87
C SER A 200 -1.17 8.64 -18.43
N ALA A 201 0.12 8.27 -18.35
CA ALA A 201 1.21 9.07 -18.93
C ALA A 201 1.11 9.19 -20.46
N MET A 202 0.72 8.11 -21.15
CA MET A 202 0.54 8.10 -22.60
C MET A 202 -0.66 8.96 -23.03
N LEU A 203 -1.78 8.91 -22.31
CA LEU A 203 -2.95 9.75 -22.58
C LEU A 203 -2.64 11.24 -22.38
N LEU A 204 -1.85 11.58 -21.36
CA LEU A 204 -1.32 12.94 -21.18
C LEU A 204 -0.39 13.34 -22.34
N ALA A 205 0.45 12.43 -22.83
CA ALA A 205 1.34 12.70 -23.96
C ALA A 205 0.58 12.91 -25.30
N ILE A 206 -0.58 12.26 -25.47
CA ILE A 206 -1.36 12.32 -26.71
C ILE A 206 -2.35 13.50 -26.73
N ASN A 207 -2.69 14.09 -25.57
CA ASN A 207 -3.70 15.15 -25.49
C ASN A 207 -3.08 16.53 -25.18
N PRO A 208 -2.84 17.40 -26.20
CA PRO A 208 -2.21 18.70 -26.02
C PRO A 208 -2.98 19.63 -25.05
N SER A 209 -4.31 19.51 -25.01
CA SER A 209 -5.14 20.29 -24.08
C SER A 209 -4.93 19.90 -22.62
N TRP A 210 -4.58 18.64 -22.36
CA TRP A 210 -4.26 18.15 -21.02
C TRP A 210 -2.85 18.54 -20.62
N GLN A 211 -1.89 18.51 -21.56
CA GLN A 211 -0.55 19.02 -21.33
C GLN A 211 -0.57 20.50 -20.96
N GLU A 212 -1.39 21.29 -21.65
CA GLU A 212 -1.53 22.73 -21.36
C GLU A 212 -2.16 22.95 -19.98
N LYS A 213 -3.19 22.19 -19.60
CA LYS A 213 -3.77 22.26 -18.24
C LYS A 213 -2.78 21.85 -17.15
N VAL A 214 -2.01 20.79 -17.35
CA VAL A 214 -0.94 20.37 -16.43
C VAL A 214 0.14 21.45 -16.37
N ARG A 215 0.55 22.02 -17.50
CA ARG A 215 1.57 23.08 -17.59
C ARG A 215 1.13 24.34 -16.86
N ILE A 216 -0.11 24.77 -17.04
CA ILE A 216 -0.71 25.91 -16.33
C ILE A 216 -0.76 25.64 -14.83
N GLU A 217 -1.24 24.47 -14.41
CA GLU A 217 -1.36 24.14 -12.98
C GLU A 217 0.01 24.00 -12.30
N VAL A 218 0.99 23.38 -12.97
CA VAL A 218 2.40 23.33 -12.54
C VAL A 218 2.95 24.75 -12.45
N GLN A 219 2.69 25.62 -13.42
CA GLN A 219 3.20 26.99 -13.44
C GLN A 219 2.55 27.90 -12.39
N GLU A 220 1.26 27.71 -12.08
CA GLU A 220 0.55 28.38 -10.99
C GLU A 220 1.01 27.90 -9.60
N ILE A 221 1.33 26.61 -9.44
CA ILE A 221 1.77 26.04 -8.16
C ILE A 221 3.26 26.31 -7.90
N PHE A 222 4.09 26.32 -8.95
CA PHE A 222 5.55 26.40 -8.84
C PHE A 222 6.14 27.75 -9.29
N SER A 223 5.37 28.84 -9.23
CA SER A 223 5.84 30.15 -9.68
C SER A 223 7.05 30.72 -8.90
N GLN A 224 7.44 30.10 -7.76
CA GLN A 224 8.63 30.50 -6.99
C GLN A 224 9.44 29.30 -6.46
N GLY A 225 10.35 28.78 -7.30
CA GLY A 225 11.48 27.94 -6.87
C GLY A 225 11.20 26.45 -6.60
N ILE A 226 12.27 25.74 -6.21
CA ILE A 226 12.31 24.28 -6.05
C ILE A 226 11.23 23.80 -5.06
N PRO A 227 10.40 22.82 -5.44
CA PRO A 227 9.21 22.50 -4.67
C PRO A 227 9.48 21.79 -3.34
N SER A 228 8.80 22.25 -2.29
CA SER A 228 8.62 21.55 -1.02
C SER A 228 7.67 20.35 -1.19
N ILE A 229 7.88 19.27 -0.43
CA ILE A 229 7.07 18.03 -0.46
C ILE A 229 5.55 18.28 -0.28
N ASP A 230 5.14 19.36 0.39
CA ASP A 230 3.72 19.72 0.54
C ASP A 230 3.10 20.46 -0.67
N GLN A 231 3.93 20.99 -1.59
CA GLN A 231 3.47 21.60 -2.85
C GLN A 231 3.14 20.53 -3.90
N LEU A 232 3.82 19.38 -3.85
CA LEU A 232 3.59 18.25 -4.78
C LEU A 232 2.21 17.61 -4.62
N SER A 233 1.58 17.70 -3.43
CA SER A 233 0.22 17.21 -3.19
C SER A 233 -0.90 18.10 -3.72
N LYS A 234 -0.59 19.21 -4.42
CA LYS A 234 -1.59 20.17 -4.93
C LYS A 234 -1.89 20.05 -6.44
N LEU A 235 -1.21 19.15 -7.15
CA LEU A 235 -1.43 18.92 -8.58
C LEU A 235 -2.74 18.14 -8.79
N ASN A 236 -3.84 18.84 -9.12
CA ASN A 236 -5.18 18.26 -9.27
C ASN A 236 -5.48 17.77 -10.69
N VAL A 237 -4.74 18.16 -11.73
CA VAL A 237 -5.02 17.76 -13.11
C VAL A 237 -4.69 16.28 -13.35
N ILE A 238 -3.71 15.72 -12.62
CA ILE A 238 -3.48 14.26 -12.59
C ILE A 238 -4.63 13.54 -11.84
N LEU A 239 -5.30 14.21 -10.91
CA LEU A 239 -6.41 13.66 -10.12
C LEU A 239 -7.77 13.70 -10.84
N ARG A 240 -7.89 14.38 -12.00
CA ARG A 240 -9.17 14.68 -12.64
C ARG A 240 -9.49 13.88 -13.90
N VAL A 241 -8.66 12.91 -14.26
CA VAL A 241 -8.98 11.96 -15.34
C VAL A 241 -9.88 10.88 -14.75
N ASP A 242 -11.14 10.90 -15.18
CA ASP A 242 -12.24 9.97 -14.91
C ASP A 242 -12.94 10.01 -13.54
N GLY A 243 -13.90 10.94 -13.46
CA GLY A 243 -15.02 10.85 -12.53
C GLY A 243 -16.14 9.96 -13.07
N SER A 244 -16.38 8.84 -12.41
CA SER A 244 -17.72 8.37 -12.00
C SER A 244 -17.63 6.89 -11.60
N SER A 245 -17.62 6.61 -10.30
CA SER A 245 -18.29 5.42 -9.72
C SER A 245 -18.09 5.40 -8.21
N ARG A 246 -19.18 5.68 -7.48
CA ARG A 246 -19.29 5.46 -6.04
C ARG A 246 -19.45 3.97 -5.77
N SER A 247 -18.52 3.39 -5.03
CA SER A 247 -18.77 2.12 -4.35
C SER A 247 -17.98 2.04 -3.06
N SER A 248 -18.72 2.00 -1.95
CA SER A 248 -18.22 1.73 -0.61
C SER A 248 -17.77 0.29 -0.47
N CYS A 249 -16.58 0.07 0.10
CA CYS A 249 -16.23 -1.23 0.68
C CYS A 249 -15.86 -1.05 2.15
N GLN A 250 -16.70 -1.63 3.01
CA GLN A 250 -16.39 -1.98 4.39
C GLN A 250 -15.53 -3.24 4.37
N TYR A 251 -14.47 -3.26 5.17
CA TYR A 251 -14.03 -4.33 6.08
C TYR A 251 -12.62 -3.95 6.53
N GLY A 252 -12.41 -3.95 7.84
CA GLY A 252 -11.11 -3.70 8.44
C GLY A 252 -11.09 -4.35 9.80
N TYR A 253 -10.28 -5.39 9.94
CA TYR A 253 -9.97 -5.98 11.23
C TYR A 253 -9.14 -4.99 12.03
N GLY A 254 -9.83 -4.26 12.90
CA GLY A 254 -9.24 -3.41 13.91
C GLY A 254 -10.16 -3.43 15.11
N VAL A 255 -9.65 -3.84 16.27
CA VAL A 255 -10.41 -3.87 17.54
C VAL A 255 -10.95 -2.47 17.88
N PHE A 256 -10.26 -1.42 17.40
CA PHE A 256 -10.70 -0.03 17.46
C PHE A 256 -10.45 0.70 16.14
N ARG A 257 -11.42 1.51 15.70
CA ARG A 257 -11.29 2.37 14.52
C ARG A 257 -11.36 3.84 14.92
N ALA A 258 -10.20 4.49 15.00
CA ALA A 258 -10.12 5.94 15.22
C ALA A 258 -10.33 6.72 13.91
N ARG A 259 -10.99 7.87 14.03
CA ARG A 259 -11.25 8.86 12.96
C ARG A 259 -11.00 10.27 13.53
N GLY A 260 -10.47 11.17 12.71
CA GLY A 260 -10.35 12.60 13.02
C GLY A 260 -11.20 13.45 12.08
N ALA A 261 -11.56 14.64 12.55
CA ALA A 261 -12.11 15.71 11.72
C ALA A 261 -10.98 16.58 11.17
#